data_AF-A0AAJ5CDN7-F1
#
_entry.id   AF-A0AAJ5CDN7-F1
#
_cell.length_a   1.000
_cell.length_b   1.000
_cell.length_c   1.000
_cell.angle_alpha   90.00
_cell.angle_beta   90.00
_cell.angle_gamma   90.00
#
_symmetry.space_group_name_H-M   'P 1'
#
loop_
_entity.id
_entity.type
_entity.pdbx_description
1 polymer ?
#
loop_
_entity_poly.entity_id
_entity_poly.type
_entity_poly.pdbx_seq_one_letter_code
_entity_poly.pdbx_strand_id
1 'polypeptide(L)'
;MDATSTEEVVAQLRAALEGVGIVLPSLRVDPVTGASEEPFALVALGRCNVRTAVRLADVLRACAPEEALRARVREANRESERARSRTGTPG
;
A
#
# COMPACT_ATOMS: atom_id res chain seq x y z
N MET A 1 -19.15 0.84 -11.95
CA MET A 1 -18.14 0.62 -10.90
C MET A 1 -17.08 1.66 -11.18
N ASP A 2 -17.10 2.75 -10.43
CA ASP A 2 -16.14 3.83 -10.57
C ASP A 2 -14.73 3.25 -10.43
N ALA A 3 -13.96 3.30 -11.50
CA ALA A 3 -12.56 2.93 -11.46
C ALA A 3 -11.86 4.02 -10.62
N THR A 4 -11.78 3.81 -9.32
CA THR A 4 -11.00 4.66 -8.43
C THR A 4 -9.58 4.68 -8.99
N SER A 5 -9.14 5.86 -9.43
CA SER A 5 -7.79 6.05 -9.96
C SER A 5 -6.76 5.66 -8.89
N THR A 6 -5.60 5.17 -9.30
CA THR A 6 -4.49 4.88 -8.38
C THR A 6 -4.19 6.08 -7.47
N GLU A 7 -4.24 7.30 -8.02
CA GLU A 7 -4.07 8.54 -7.24
C GLU A 7 -5.13 8.73 -6.17
N GLU A 8 -6.37 8.36 -6.47
CA GLU A 8 -7.47 8.46 -5.51
C GLU A 8 -7.34 7.40 -4.40
N VAL A 9 -6.87 6.19 -4.73
CA VAL A 9 -6.51 5.18 -3.73
C VAL A 9 -5.39 5.69 -2.81
N VAL A 10 -4.37 6.35 -3.37
CA VAL A 10 -3.29 6.96 -2.58
C VAL A 10 -3.81 8.08 -1.68
N ALA A 11 -4.73 8.92 -2.17
CA ALA A 11 -5.37 9.96 -1.38
C ALA A 11 -6.20 9.38 -0.22
N GLN A 12 -6.98 8.33 -0.47
CA GLN A 12 -7.74 7.64 0.58
C GLN A 12 -6.82 7.01 1.64
N LEU A 13 -5.72 6.36 1.22
CA LEU A 13 -4.73 5.82 2.14
C LEU A 13 -4.06 6.92 2.97
N ARG A 14 -3.72 8.06 2.35
CA ARG A 14 -3.18 9.23 3.05
C ARG A 14 -4.15 9.70 4.14
N ALA A 15 -5.41 9.92 3.79
CA ALA A 15 -6.43 10.38 4.73
C ALA A 15 -6.63 9.39 5.90
N ALA A 16 -6.63 8.08 5.63
CA ALA A 16 -6.74 7.06 6.67
C ALA A 16 -5.55 7.07 7.64
N LEU A 17 -4.32 7.22 7.13
CA LEU A 17 -3.12 7.33 7.95
C LEU A 17 -3.12 8.61 8.80
N GLU A 18 -3.49 9.74 8.20
CA GLU A 18 -3.59 11.02 8.90
C GLU A 18 -4.67 10.98 10.00
N GLY A 19 -5.79 10.29 9.76
CA GLY A 19 -6.86 10.09 10.73
C GLY A 19 -6.42 9.36 12.01
N VAL A 20 -5.34 8.57 11.95
CA VAL A 20 -4.72 7.92 13.12
C VAL A 20 -3.44 8.61 13.59
N GLY A 21 -3.14 9.81 13.08
CA GLY A 21 -1.99 10.62 13.47
C GLY A 21 -0.64 10.18 12.86
N ILE A 22 -0.67 9.44 11.74
CA ILE A 22 0.51 8.96 11.03
C ILE A 22 0.69 9.76 9.75
N VAL A 23 1.83 10.45 9.62
CA VAL A 23 2.16 11.23 8.42
C VAL A 23 3.29 10.56 7.64
N LEU A 24 3.04 10.21 6.38
CA LEU A 24 4.02 9.69 5.43
C LEU A 24 4.16 10.66 4.24
N PRO A 25 5.09 11.64 4.32
CA PRO A 25 5.23 12.67 3.28
C PRO A 25 5.72 12.08 1.94
N SER A 26 6.38 10.93 1.98
CA SER A 26 6.88 10.21 0.81
C SER A 26 5.87 9.28 0.14
N LEU A 27 4.64 9.16 0.68
CA LEU A 27 3.58 8.32 0.14
C LEU A 27 3.20 8.78 -1.27
N ARG A 28 3.36 7.91 -2.26
CA ARG A 28 3.06 8.19 -3.67
C ARG A 28 2.86 6.90 -4.46
N VAL A 29 2.32 6.99 -5.67
CA VAL A 29 2.41 5.90 -6.66
C VAL A 29 3.88 5.66 -7.00
N ASP A 30 4.27 4.40 -7.05
CA ASP A 30 5.60 4.00 -7.49
C ASP A 30 5.79 4.39 -8.97
N PRO A 31 6.82 5.19 -9.30
CA PRO A 31 6.95 5.76 -10.64
C PRO A 31 7.26 4.71 -11.72
N VAL A 32 7.81 3.54 -11.35
CA VAL A 32 8.15 2.47 -12.31
C VAL A 32 6.88 1.78 -12.77
N THR A 33 6.05 1.36 -11.82
CA THR A 33 4.80 0.67 -12.12
C THR A 33 3.69 1.62 -12.57
N GLY A 34 3.68 2.87 -12.10
CA GLY A 34 2.72 3.89 -12.53
C GLY A 34 2.92 4.38 -13.97
N ALA A 35 4.12 4.24 -14.53
CA ALA A 35 4.42 4.56 -15.93
C ALA A 35 4.28 3.35 -16.88
N SER A 36 4.05 2.16 -16.33
CA SER A 36 3.93 0.92 -17.10
C SER A 36 2.46 0.62 -17.45
N GLU A 37 2.21 -0.11 -18.54
CA GLU A 37 0.87 -0.66 -18.85
C GLU A 37 0.50 -1.86 -17.95
N GLU A 38 1.26 -2.08 -16.87
CA GLU A 38 0.98 -3.17 -15.93
C GLU A 38 -0.34 -2.91 -15.19
N PRO A 39 -1.18 -3.95 -15.02
CA PRO A 39 -2.48 -3.81 -14.37
C PRO A 39 -2.41 -3.45 -12.87
N PHE A 40 -1.21 -3.38 -12.29
CA PHE A 40 -1.00 -3.20 -10.85
C PHE A 40 0.05 -2.12 -10.57
N ALA A 41 -0.38 -0.85 -10.57
CA ALA A 41 0.45 0.23 -10.05
C ALA A 41 0.70 0.03 -8.55
N LEU A 42 1.97 0.04 -8.14
CA LEU A 42 2.37 -0.08 -6.74
C LEU A 42 2.30 1.27 -6.04
N VAL A 43 2.09 1.26 -4.73
CA VAL A 43 2.17 2.47 -3.88
C VAL A 43 3.46 2.40 -3.06
N ALA A 44 4.32 3.40 -3.24
CA ALA A 44 5.52 3.58 -2.43
C ALA A 44 5.17 4.33 -1.13
N LEU A 45 5.19 3.63 0.00
CA LEU A 45 4.96 4.23 1.34
C LEU A 45 6.16 5.09 1.82
N GLY A 46 7.35 4.84 1.26
CA GLY A 46 8.61 5.52 1.59
C GLY A 46 9.12 5.27 3.01
N ARG A 47 9.95 6.18 3.55
CA ARG A 47 10.59 6.01 4.87
C ARG A 47 9.79 6.74 5.95
N CYS A 48 9.59 6.09 7.08
CA CYS A 48 9.09 6.71 8.30
C CYS A 48 10.17 6.68 9.39
N ASN A 49 10.08 7.60 10.35
CA ASN A 49 10.96 7.54 11.52
C ASN A 49 10.52 6.41 12.48
N VAL A 50 11.42 5.98 13.36
CA VAL A 50 11.18 4.85 14.28
C VAL A 50 9.95 5.08 15.16
N ARG A 51 9.71 6.31 15.62
CA ARG A 51 8.54 6.66 16.45
C ARG A 51 7.24 6.47 15.68
N THR A 52 7.20 6.87 14.41
CA THR A 52 6.06 6.64 13.51
C THR A 52 5.87 5.15 13.25
N ALA A 53 6.94 4.38 13.03
CA ALA A 53 6.86 2.93 12.83
C ALA A 53 6.25 2.21 14.04
N VAL A 54 6.66 2.57 15.27
CA VAL A 54 6.09 2.02 16.51
C VAL A 54 4.59 2.32 16.61
N ARG A 55 4.20 3.59 16.39
CA ARG A 55 2.79 4.01 16.43
C ARG A 55 1.95 3.29 15.39
N LEU A 56 2.47 3.13 14.17
CA LEU A 56 1.79 2.35 13.11
C LEU A 56 1.56 0.92 13.56
N ALA A 57 2.57 0.27 14.14
CA ALA A 57 2.45 -1.09 14.62
C ALA A 57 1.43 -1.22 15.78
N ASP A 58 1.37 -0.23 16.67
CA ASP A 58 0.38 -0.19 17.76
C ASP A 58 -1.05 -0.06 17.22
N VAL A 59 -1.29 0.85 16.28
CA VAL A 59 -2.60 1.02 15.62
C VAL A 59 -3.04 -0.29 14.95
N LEU A 60 -2.14 -0.93 14.21
CA LEU A 60 -2.42 -2.20 13.53
C LEU A 60 -2.71 -3.35 14.51
N ARG A 61 -2.09 -3.36 15.70
CA ARG A 61 -2.38 -4.37 16.74
C ARG A 61 -3.72 -4.14 17.44
N ALA A 62 -4.07 -2.87 17.66
CA ALA A 62 -5.33 -2.49 18.30
C ALA A 62 -6.53 -2.77 17.39
N CYS A 63 -6.33 -2.71 16.08
CA CYS A 63 -7.35 -3.09 15.12
C CYS A 63 -7.25 -4.59 14.82
N ALA A 64 -8.12 -5.42 15.40
CA ALA A 64 -8.29 -6.79 14.93
C ALA A 64 -9.22 -6.78 13.71
N PRO A 65 -8.71 -6.82 12.45
CA PRO A 65 -9.60 -6.85 11.29
C PRO A 65 -10.40 -8.15 11.30
N GLU A 66 -11.63 -8.10 10.78
CA GLU A 66 -12.40 -9.30 10.50
C GLU A 66 -11.58 -10.26 9.61
N GLU A 67 -11.76 -11.57 9.79
CA GLU A 67 -10.96 -12.57 9.07
C GLU A 67 -11.16 -12.45 7.55
N ALA A 68 -12.33 -12.01 7.09
CA ALA A 68 -12.58 -11.74 5.67
C ALA A 68 -11.68 -10.62 5.13
N LEU A 69 -11.54 -9.50 5.85
CA LEU A 69 -10.64 -8.41 5.46
C LEU A 69 -9.19 -8.86 5.48
N ARG A 70 -8.79 -9.62 6.52
CA ARG A 70 -7.45 -10.19 6.62
C ARG A 70 -7.13 -11.13 5.46
N ALA A 71 -8.07 -11.99 5.06
CA ALA A 71 -7.92 -12.90 3.94
C ALA A 71 -7.74 -12.15 2.61
N ARG A 72 -8.53 -11.09 2.38
CA ARG A 72 -8.40 -10.22 1.20
C ARG A 72 -7.03 -9.54 1.12
N VAL A 73 -6.53 -9.00 2.25
CA VAL A 73 -5.18 -8.41 2.31
C VAL A 73 -4.11 -9.45 1.94
N ARG A 74 -4.23 -10.68 2.45
CA ARG A 74 -3.28 -11.77 2.12
C ARG A 74 -3.34 -12.15 0.63
N GLU A 75 -4.52 -12.13 0.02
CA GLU A 75 -4.69 -12.39 -1.40
C GLU A 75 -4.01 -11.33 -2.26
N ALA A 76 -4.28 -10.05 -2.00
CA ALA A 76 -3.64 -8.93 -2.69
C ALA A 76 -2.10 -8.98 -2.59
N ASN A 77 -1.56 -9.39 -1.44
CA ASN A 77 -0.12 -9.58 -1.27
C ASN A 77 0.44 -10.69 -2.16
N ARG A 78 -0.24 -11.84 -2.26
CA ARG A 78 0.17 -12.94 -3.14
C ARG A 78 0.13 -12.55 -4.61
N GLU A 79 -0.88 -11.78 -5.02
CA GLU A 79 -0.98 -11.25 -6.38
C GLU A 79 0.19 -10.31 -6.71
N SER A 80 0.53 -9.42 -5.77
CA SER A 80 1.67 -8.51 -5.90
C SER A 80 3.01 -9.26 -6.01
N GLU A 81 3.21 -10.32 -5.22
CA GLU A 81 4.42 -11.15 -5.29
C GLU A 81 4.54 -11.87 -6.64
N ARG A 82 3.42 -12.41 -7.14
CA ARG A 82 3.37 -13.04 -8.47
C ARG A 82 3.67 -12.04 -9.58
N ALA A 83 3.12 -10.83 -9.50
CA ALA A 83 3.40 -9.77 -10.47
C ALA A 83 4.90 -9.43 -10.49
N ARG A 84 5.53 -9.20 -9.32
CA ARG A 84 6.97 -8.92 -9.21
C ARG A 84 7.87 -10.02 -9.76
N SER A 85 7.49 -11.28 -9.57
CA SER A 85 8.27 -12.41 -10.12
C SER A 85 8.25 -12.48 -11.66
N ARG A 86 7.23 -11.89 -12.29
CA ARG A 86 7.09 -11.83 -13.76
C ARG A 86 7.88 -10.68 -14.39
N THR A 87 8.09 -9.59 -13.65
CA THR A 87 8.86 -8.41 -14.10
C THR A 87 10.37 -8.54 -13.86
N GLY A 88 10.83 -9.61 -13.21
CA GLY A 88 12.26 -9.94 -13.10
C GLY A 88 12.83 -10.43 -14.43
N THR A 89 13.26 -9.54 -15.31
CA THR A 89 14.13 -9.88 -16.45
C THR A 89 15.51 -10.30 -15.93
N PRO A 90 16.11 -11.42 -16.36
CA PRO A 90 17.50 -11.73 -16.06
C PRO A 90 18.40 -10.70 -16.75
N GLY A 91 19.36 -10.16 -16.00
CA GLY A 91 20.38 -9.23 -16.51
C GLY A 91 21.37 -9.88 -17.45
#